data_AF-N1SAZ7-F1
#
_entry.id   AF-N1SAZ7-F1
#
_cell.length_a   1.000
_cell.length_b   1.000
_cell.length_c   1.000
_cell.angle_alpha   90.00
_cell.angle_beta   90.00
_cell.angle_gamma   90.00
#
_symmetry.space_group_name_H-M   'P 1'
#
loop_
_entity.id
_entity.type
_entity.pdbx_description
1 polymer ?
#
loop_
_entity_poly.entity_id
_entity_poly.type
_entity_poly.pdbx_seq_one_letter_code
_entity_poly.pdbx_strand_id
1 'polypeptide(L)'
;MKPLPVEDFVWAGVHLLDVIAHLETLEIFSMLQGQWEVHHQAARKVLNHIETAVPLGNRNSTSVIADVLLSLPEGDVRRRSLQLSIFNFIWIDVLATSTFGAVSFCPCAFDYLPLLDSGAIRSQDFMGCQSQVFAIVSRIARLEQLQLMHQGEMNQQFTGPEFQRQHSELEQQLDYVCQTLREVIEGLVSVTSGLDLDAAMISLIWAYGARVLLQVVIAPIISEQSSIDQTFVNICLERIEALPTRLVMRTAWPYTITGCMAMSESQHHRFRQIINHVLQEAQAPGITWKGLIVMEECWRLRRMHHDHCFGWREAMKSLGARVILT
;
A
#
# COMPACT_ATOMS: atom_id res chain seq x y z
N MET A 1 -15.23 6.33 38.82
CA MET A 1 -14.07 6.94 38.15
C MET A 1 -14.57 8.09 37.29
N LYS A 2 -13.94 9.28 37.34
CA LYS A 2 -14.25 10.33 36.37
C LYS A 2 -13.81 9.82 34.98
N PRO A 3 -14.63 9.96 33.92
CA PRO A 3 -14.19 9.59 32.58
C PRO A 3 -12.96 10.42 32.21
N LEU A 4 -11.94 9.76 31.65
CA LEU A 4 -10.79 10.44 31.07
C LEU A 4 -11.30 11.40 29.97
N PRO A 5 -10.70 12.60 29.84
CA PRO A 5 -10.88 13.42 28.64
C PRO A 5 -10.65 12.56 27.39
N VAL A 6 -11.49 12.75 26.36
CA VAL A 6 -11.41 11.97 25.11
C VAL A 6 -10.02 12.08 24.48
N GLU A 7 -9.41 13.26 24.56
CA GLU A 7 -8.03 13.50 24.12
C GLU A 7 -7.02 12.59 24.85
N ASP A 8 -7.06 12.53 26.18
CA ASP A 8 -6.15 11.67 26.97
C ASP A 8 -6.32 10.19 26.64
N PHE A 9 -7.57 9.76 26.38
CA PHE A 9 -7.86 8.39 25.96
C PHE A 9 -7.28 8.07 24.58
N VAL A 10 -7.43 8.98 23.62
CA VAL A 10 -6.81 8.83 22.28
C VAL A 10 -5.29 8.77 22.40
N TRP A 11 -4.67 9.67 23.18
CA TRP A 11 -3.21 9.66 23.38
C TRP A 11 -2.69 8.38 24.02
N ALA A 12 -3.39 7.85 25.03
CA ALA A 12 -3.03 6.56 25.61
C ALA A 12 -3.06 5.43 24.57
N GLY A 13 -4.07 5.40 23.71
CA GLY A 13 -4.16 4.45 22.61
C GLY A 13 -3.08 4.64 21.55
N VAL A 14 -2.73 5.88 21.22
CA VAL A 14 -1.68 6.22 20.25
C VAL A 14 -0.29 5.83 20.77
N HIS A 15 0.00 6.00 22.06
CA HIS A 15 1.24 5.52 22.64
C HIS A 15 1.36 3.99 22.61
N LEU A 16 0.26 3.27 22.82
CA LEU A 16 0.25 1.82 22.62
C LEU A 16 0.49 1.46 21.16
N LEU A 17 -0.10 2.20 20.23
CA LEU A 17 0.13 2.02 18.78
C LEU A 17 1.60 2.22 18.43
N ASP A 18 2.27 3.24 18.98
CA ASP A 18 3.69 3.46 18.74
C ASP A 18 4.53 2.27 19.20
N VAL A 19 4.27 1.72 20.39
CA VAL A 19 4.97 0.52 20.89
C VAL A 19 4.77 -0.66 19.95
N ILE A 20 3.54 -0.89 19.50
CA ILE A 20 3.20 -1.95 18.56
C ILE A 20 3.93 -1.74 17.22
N ALA A 21 3.94 -0.52 16.69
CA ALA A 21 4.63 -0.18 15.44
C ALA A 21 6.15 -0.42 15.52
N HIS A 22 6.77 -0.22 16.68
CA HIS A 22 8.19 -0.55 16.88
C HIS A 22 8.43 -2.07 16.84
N LEU A 23 7.53 -2.87 17.43
CA LEU A 23 7.60 -4.34 17.37
C LEU A 23 7.40 -4.85 15.93
N GLU A 24 6.43 -4.28 15.21
CA GLU A 24 6.20 -4.57 13.78
C GLU A 24 7.43 -4.24 12.94
N THR A 25 7.99 -3.04 13.11
CA THR A 25 9.19 -2.59 12.41
C THR A 25 10.35 -3.54 12.70
N LEU A 26 10.56 -3.92 13.97
CA LEU A 26 11.59 -4.88 14.33
C LEU A 26 11.41 -6.21 13.61
N GLU A 27 10.20 -6.76 13.55
CA GLU A 27 9.94 -8.03 12.87
C GLU A 27 10.05 -7.94 11.34
N ILE A 28 9.56 -6.87 10.72
CA ILE A 28 9.60 -6.66 9.27
C ILE A 28 11.05 -6.52 8.78
N PHE A 29 11.85 -5.72 9.49
CA PHE A 29 13.23 -5.41 9.10
C PHE A 29 14.28 -6.37 9.65
N SER A 30 13.97 -7.14 10.69
CA SER A 30 14.86 -8.21 11.14
C SER A 30 14.80 -9.43 10.21
N MET A 31 15.74 -10.35 10.42
CA MET A 31 15.73 -11.69 9.81
C MET A 31 14.82 -12.67 10.56
N LEU A 32 14.14 -12.22 11.61
CA LEU A 32 13.15 -13.03 12.29
C LEU A 32 11.97 -13.17 11.33
N GLN A 33 11.60 -14.40 10.98
CA GLN A 33 10.32 -14.68 10.35
C GLN A 33 9.24 -14.45 11.42
N GLY A 34 9.02 -13.17 11.73
CA GLY A 34 8.15 -12.70 12.80
C GLY A 34 6.69 -12.83 12.41
N GLN A 35 5.86 -12.97 13.43
CA GLN A 35 4.41 -12.95 13.34
C GLN A 35 3.93 -11.49 13.32
N TRP A 36 4.44 -10.68 12.37
CA TRP A 36 4.15 -9.25 12.32
C TRP A 36 2.65 -8.99 12.22
N GLU A 37 1.89 -9.95 11.69
CA GLU A 37 0.44 -9.91 11.64
C GLU A 37 -0.20 -9.85 13.02
N VAL A 38 0.39 -10.50 14.03
CA VAL A 38 -0.13 -10.47 15.40
C VAL A 38 -0.04 -9.06 15.97
N HIS A 39 1.08 -8.39 15.74
CA HIS A 39 1.26 -6.99 16.14
C HIS A 39 0.31 -6.08 15.36
N HIS A 40 0.20 -6.25 14.04
CA HIS A 40 -0.72 -5.45 13.23
C HIS A 40 -2.19 -5.65 13.59
N GLN A 41 -2.58 -6.88 13.95
CA GLN A 41 -3.90 -7.16 14.51
C GLN A 41 -4.11 -6.50 15.87
N ALA A 42 -3.08 -6.40 16.72
CA ALA A 42 -3.15 -5.67 17.96
C ALA A 42 -3.33 -4.16 17.71
N ALA A 43 -2.58 -3.57 16.77
CA ALA A 43 -2.75 -2.18 16.35
C ALA A 43 -4.18 -1.89 15.89
N ARG A 44 -4.74 -2.73 15.01
CA ARG A 44 -6.14 -2.64 14.57
C ARG A 44 -7.14 -2.69 15.74
N LYS A 45 -6.92 -3.58 16.71
CA LYS A 45 -7.78 -3.70 17.91
C LYS A 45 -7.73 -2.45 18.77
N VAL A 46 -6.55 -1.86 18.95
CA VAL A 46 -6.38 -0.60 19.70
C VAL A 46 -7.15 0.52 19.00
N LEU A 47 -6.96 0.71 17.69
CA LEU A 47 -7.67 1.74 16.92
C LEU A 47 -9.19 1.51 16.91
N ASN A 48 -9.65 0.27 16.73
CA ASN A 48 -11.06 -0.09 16.86
C ASN A 48 -11.62 0.26 18.23
N HIS A 49 -10.86 -0.02 19.29
CA HIS A 49 -11.30 0.28 20.65
C HIS A 49 -11.42 1.79 20.86
N ILE A 50 -10.48 2.59 20.35
CA ILE A 50 -10.56 4.05 20.41
C ILE A 50 -11.84 4.56 19.74
N GLU A 51 -12.13 4.06 18.54
CA GLU A 51 -13.29 4.50 17.75
C GLU A 51 -14.63 4.06 18.34
N THR A 52 -14.70 2.89 18.96
CA THR A 52 -15.96 2.31 19.46
C THR A 52 -16.24 2.59 20.93
N ALA A 53 -15.21 2.85 21.74
CA ALA A 53 -15.38 3.08 23.18
C ALA A 53 -15.93 4.48 23.50
N VAL A 54 -15.78 5.45 22.58
CA VAL A 54 -16.24 6.81 22.80
C VAL A 54 -17.54 7.06 22.03
N PRO A 55 -18.65 7.44 22.69
CA PRO A 55 -19.92 7.68 22.01
C PRO A 55 -19.80 8.76 20.94
N LEU A 56 -20.43 8.51 19.78
CA LEU A 56 -20.39 9.38 18.60
C LEU A 56 -21.01 10.78 18.84
N GLY A 57 -21.92 10.96 19.80
CA GLY A 57 -22.43 12.28 20.22
C GLY A 57 -22.84 13.22 19.05
N ASN A 58 -22.71 14.53 19.25
CA ASN A 58 -22.86 15.58 18.21
C ASN A 58 -21.50 15.89 17.55
N ARG A 59 -20.79 14.87 17.05
CA ARG A 59 -19.49 15.09 16.40
C ARG A 59 -19.63 15.51 14.95
N ASN A 60 -18.60 16.22 14.47
CA ASN A 60 -18.48 16.61 13.06
C ASN A 60 -17.84 15.50 12.21
N SER A 61 -17.12 14.56 12.84
CA SER A 61 -16.51 13.40 12.18
C SER A 61 -17.12 12.09 12.68
N THR A 62 -17.05 11.06 11.83
CA THR A 62 -17.31 9.66 12.20
C THR A 62 -16.15 9.02 12.94
N SER A 63 -14.99 9.68 13.01
CA SER A 63 -13.78 9.17 13.67
C SER A 63 -13.35 10.06 14.84
N VAL A 64 -13.23 9.43 16.02
CA VAL A 64 -12.71 10.02 17.26
C VAL A 64 -11.27 10.47 17.09
N ILE A 65 -10.47 9.67 16.40
CA ILE A 65 -9.07 9.96 16.15
C ILE A 65 -8.93 11.17 15.22
N ALA A 66 -9.75 11.22 14.16
CA ALA A 66 -9.79 12.34 13.24
C ALA A 66 -10.19 13.65 13.95
N ASP A 67 -11.20 13.62 14.82
CA ASP A 67 -11.61 14.79 15.60
C ASP A 67 -10.45 15.35 16.44
N VAL A 68 -9.74 14.49 17.19
CA VAL A 68 -8.59 14.92 18.00
C VAL A 68 -7.48 15.46 17.10
N LEU A 69 -7.16 14.79 16.01
CA LEU A 69 -6.13 15.23 15.07
C LEU A 69 -6.44 16.61 14.46
N LEU A 70 -7.67 16.82 14.02
CA LEU A 70 -8.11 18.05 13.35
C LEU A 70 -8.31 19.21 14.33
N SER A 71 -8.55 18.92 15.61
CA SER A 71 -8.65 19.93 16.67
C SER A 71 -7.31 20.61 16.99
N LEU A 72 -6.19 19.94 16.70
CA LEU A 72 -4.85 20.47 16.95
C LEU A 72 -4.42 21.43 15.82
N PRO A 73 -3.71 22.54 16.12
CA PRO A 73 -3.19 23.45 15.07
C PRO A 73 -2.15 22.79 14.14
N GLU A 74 -2.06 23.26 12.89
CA GLU A 74 -1.14 22.70 11.85
C GLU A 74 0.37 22.82 12.19
N GLY A 75 0.74 23.66 13.16
CA GLY A 75 2.09 23.79 13.68
C GLY A 75 2.38 23.03 14.99
N ASP A 76 1.38 22.38 15.59
CA ASP A 76 1.53 21.71 16.88
C ASP A 76 2.37 20.42 16.72
N VAL A 77 3.40 20.27 17.55
CA VAL A 77 4.24 19.07 17.61
C VAL A 77 3.40 17.83 17.93
N ARG A 78 2.35 17.98 18.74
CA ARG A 78 1.41 16.91 19.06
C ARG A 78 0.65 16.47 17.81
N ARG A 79 0.24 17.40 16.95
CA ARG A 79 -0.41 17.06 15.67
C ARG A 79 0.52 16.22 14.80
N ARG A 80 1.78 16.63 14.67
CA ARG A 80 2.79 15.89 13.90
C ARG A 80 3.07 14.50 14.46
N SER A 81 3.17 14.39 15.78
CA SER A 81 3.36 13.10 16.45
C SER A 81 2.19 12.16 16.15
N LEU A 82 0.96 12.67 16.29
CA LEU A 82 -0.24 11.88 16.00
C LEU A 82 -0.33 11.49 14.52
N GLN A 83 0.00 12.41 13.60
CA GLN A 83 0.09 12.10 12.16
C GLN A 83 1.07 10.98 11.88
N LEU A 84 2.27 11.02 12.48
CA LEU A 84 3.28 9.99 12.31
C LEU A 84 2.82 8.63 12.84
N SER A 85 2.28 8.59 14.06
CA SER A 85 1.80 7.34 14.68
C SER A 85 0.69 6.69 13.87
N ILE A 86 -0.31 7.47 13.45
CA ILE A 86 -1.42 6.99 12.62
C ILE A 86 -0.92 6.62 11.22
N PHE A 87 -0.01 7.39 10.64
CA PHE A 87 0.55 7.08 9.33
C PHE A 87 1.36 5.78 9.33
N ASN A 88 2.14 5.49 10.37
CA ASN A 88 2.86 4.21 10.50
C ASN A 88 1.89 3.02 10.43
N PHE A 89 0.75 3.11 11.12
CA PHE A 89 -0.31 2.11 10.99
C PHE A 89 -0.85 2.04 9.56
N ILE A 90 -1.25 3.17 8.97
CA ILE A 90 -1.81 3.22 7.60
C ILE A 90 -0.83 2.60 6.61
N TRP A 91 0.45 2.92 6.71
CA TRP A 91 1.51 2.41 5.85
C TRP A 91 1.56 0.88 5.84
N ILE A 92 1.67 0.27 7.02
CA ILE A 92 1.69 -1.20 7.16
C ILE A 92 0.34 -1.78 6.73
N ASP A 93 -0.76 -1.12 7.05
CA ASP A 93 -2.10 -1.58 6.72
C ASP A 93 -2.33 -1.66 5.21
N VAL A 94 -1.96 -0.62 4.47
CA VAL A 94 -2.09 -0.57 3.02
C VAL A 94 -1.19 -1.60 2.36
N LEU A 95 0.06 -1.73 2.81
CA LEU A 95 0.97 -2.77 2.29
C LEU A 95 0.43 -4.17 2.56
N ALA A 96 0.04 -4.45 3.80
CA ALA A 96 -0.45 -5.77 4.19
C ALA A 96 -1.72 -6.15 3.43
N THR A 97 -2.69 -5.24 3.35
CA THR A 97 -3.98 -5.49 2.67
C THR A 97 -3.81 -5.58 1.16
N SER A 98 -2.97 -4.77 0.53
CA SER A 98 -2.75 -4.86 -0.92
C SER A 98 -1.88 -6.05 -1.34
N THR A 99 -0.94 -6.49 -0.49
CA THR A 99 -0.06 -7.65 -0.76
C THR A 99 -0.76 -8.98 -0.49
N PHE A 100 -1.44 -9.13 0.66
CA PHE A 100 -2.04 -10.40 1.10
C PHE A 100 -3.56 -10.46 1.01
N GLY A 101 -4.19 -9.35 0.63
CA GLY A 101 -5.62 -9.22 0.33
C GLY A 101 -6.54 -9.41 1.50
N ALA A 102 -7.82 -9.44 1.16
CA ALA A 102 -8.93 -9.41 2.11
C ALA A 102 -8.93 -10.56 3.11
N VAL A 103 -8.62 -11.76 2.65
CA VAL A 103 -8.76 -13.00 3.43
C VAL A 103 -7.88 -12.97 4.68
N SER A 104 -6.82 -12.15 4.65
CA SER A 104 -5.87 -12.03 5.75
C SER A 104 -6.23 -10.92 6.77
N PHE A 105 -7.18 -10.02 6.48
CA PHE A 105 -7.44 -8.83 7.31
C PHE A 105 -8.92 -8.50 7.53
N CYS A 106 -9.32 -8.44 8.80
CA CYS A 106 -10.68 -8.15 9.26
C CYS A 106 -11.00 -6.63 9.20
N PRO A 107 -12.22 -6.20 8.83
CA PRO A 107 -12.64 -4.80 8.85
C PRO A 107 -12.30 -4.08 10.16
N CYS A 108 -11.77 -2.87 10.05
CA CYS A 108 -11.43 -1.98 11.16
C CYS A 108 -12.45 -0.84 11.17
N ALA A 109 -13.01 -0.50 12.34
CA ALA A 109 -13.88 0.64 12.56
C ALA A 109 -13.16 1.98 12.29
N PHE A 110 -11.83 2.01 12.40
CA PHE A 110 -11.03 3.16 12.02
C PHE A 110 -10.88 3.23 10.49
N ASP A 111 -11.69 4.10 9.87
CA ASP A 111 -11.57 4.42 8.45
C ASP A 111 -10.63 5.60 8.22
N TYR A 112 -9.42 5.30 7.73
CA TYR A 112 -8.40 6.31 7.45
C TYR A 112 -8.49 6.93 6.05
N LEU A 113 -9.36 6.46 5.15
CA LEU A 113 -9.48 7.04 3.80
C LEU A 113 -9.78 8.55 3.82
N PRO A 114 -10.72 9.06 4.65
CA PRO A 114 -10.99 10.49 4.72
C PRO A 114 -9.76 11.32 5.15
N LEU A 115 -8.87 10.75 5.98
CA LEU A 115 -7.65 11.42 6.43
C LEU A 115 -6.61 11.52 5.31
N LEU A 116 -6.54 10.51 4.43
CA LEU A 116 -5.70 10.53 3.24
C LEU A 116 -6.24 11.48 2.17
N ASP A 117 -7.55 11.44 1.90
CA ASP A 117 -8.19 12.25 0.85
C ASP A 117 -8.17 13.75 1.19
N SER A 118 -8.39 14.10 2.46
CA SER A 118 -8.34 15.50 2.92
C SER A 118 -6.91 16.06 3.02
N GLY A 119 -5.88 15.20 2.91
CA GLY A 119 -4.50 15.58 3.19
C GLY A 119 -4.21 15.88 4.67
N ALA A 120 -5.13 15.53 5.58
CA ALA A 120 -4.88 15.61 7.02
C ALA A 120 -3.71 14.73 7.44
N ILE A 121 -3.50 13.61 6.73
CA ILE A 121 -2.28 12.80 6.77
C ILE A 121 -1.63 12.87 5.39
N ARG A 122 -0.43 13.45 5.35
CA ARG A 122 0.40 13.59 4.15
C ARG A 122 1.45 12.49 4.11
N SER A 123 1.18 11.40 3.41
CA SER A 123 2.10 10.25 3.34
C SER A 123 3.42 10.58 2.65
N GLN A 124 3.43 11.60 1.77
CA GLN A 124 4.64 12.06 1.10
C GLN A 124 5.68 12.63 2.07
N ASP A 125 5.25 13.13 3.22
CA ASP A 125 6.16 13.70 4.24
C ASP A 125 6.95 12.60 4.98
N PHE A 126 6.52 11.34 4.87
CA PHE A 126 7.11 10.20 5.59
C PHE A 126 7.73 9.16 4.64
N MET A 127 7.02 8.78 3.58
CA MET A 127 7.42 7.71 2.64
C MET A 127 7.77 8.21 1.25
N GLY A 128 7.52 9.49 0.95
CA GLY A 128 7.71 10.05 -0.39
C GLY A 128 6.65 9.62 -1.40
N CYS A 129 5.56 8.95 -1.01
CA CYS A 129 4.44 8.68 -1.92
C CYS A 129 3.22 9.52 -1.50
N GLN A 130 2.54 10.16 -2.44
CA GLN A 130 1.41 11.07 -2.19
C GLN A 130 0.19 10.33 -1.63
N SER A 131 -0.52 10.97 -0.69
CA SER A 131 -1.67 10.37 0.03
C SER A 131 -2.77 9.88 -0.90
N GLN A 132 -2.98 10.57 -2.03
CA GLN A 132 -3.96 10.18 -3.03
C GLN A 132 -3.66 8.78 -3.62
N VAL A 133 -2.40 8.46 -3.87
CA VAL A 133 -2.00 7.15 -4.40
C VAL A 133 -2.24 6.05 -3.36
N PHE A 134 -1.90 6.29 -2.09
CA PHE A 134 -2.25 5.37 -1.00
C PHE A 134 -3.74 5.12 -0.88
N ALA A 135 -4.54 6.18 -0.98
CA ALA A 135 -5.97 6.08 -0.88
C ALA A 135 -6.53 5.22 -2.03
N ILE A 136 -5.98 5.37 -3.25
CA ILE A 136 -6.31 4.50 -4.39
C ILE A 136 -5.91 3.04 -4.12
N VAL A 137 -4.67 2.76 -3.69
CA VAL A 137 -4.22 1.38 -3.36
C VAL A 137 -5.13 0.75 -2.30
N SER A 138 -5.49 1.51 -1.27
CA SER A 138 -6.41 1.08 -0.20
C SER A 138 -7.80 0.74 -0.76
N ARG A 139 -8.32 1.56 -1.68
CA ARG A 139 -9.62 1.30 -2.35
C ARG A 139 -9.57 0.05 -3.22
N ILE A 140 -8.47 -0.18 -3.95
CA ILE A 140 -8.26 -1.41 -4.72
C ILE A 140 -8.27 -2.63 -3.79
N ALA A 141 -7.56 -2.56 -2.67
CA ALA A 141 -7.56 -3.64 -1.68
C ALA A 141 -8.97 -3.87 -1.10
N ARG A 142 -9.72 -2.80 -0.77
CA ARG A 142 -11.12 -2.88 -0.30
C ARG A 142 -12.05 -3.49 -1.35
N LEU A 143 -11.85 -3.17 -2.63
CA LEU A 143 -12.60 -3.75 -3.76
C LEU A 143 -12.41 -5.27 -3.84
N GLU A 144 -11.18 -5.76 -3.66
CA GLU A 144 -10.87 -7.20 -3.55
C GLU A 144 -11.63 -7.84 -2.37
N GLN A 145 -11.73 -7.15 -1.24
CA GLN A 145 -12.49 -7.66 -0.07
C GLN A 145 -13.98 -7.76 -0.36
N LEU A 146 -14.54 -6.73 -0.96
CA LEU A 146 -15.95 -6.68 -1.32
C LEU A 146 -16.29 -7.84 -2.27
N GLN A 147 -15.45 -8.10 -3.25
CA GLN A 147 -15.59 -9.23 -4.16
C GLN A 147 -15.60 -10.57 -3.41
N LEU A 148 -14.62 -10.83 -2.55
CA LEU A 148 -14.50 -12.09 -1.84
C LEU A 148 -15.67 -12.34 -0.88
N MET A 149 -16.20 -11.29 -0.24
CA MET A 149 -17.39 -11.40 0.61
C MET A 149 -18.63 -11.81 -0.21
N HIS A 150 -18.85 -11.20 -1.37
CA HIS A 150 -20.02 -11.47 -2.20
C HIS A 150 -19.91 -12.74 -3.05
N GLN A 151 -18.71 -13.29 -3.26
CA GLN A 151 -18.54 -14.60 -3.93
C GLN A 151 -19.19 -15.75 -3.16
N GLY A 152 -19.41 -15.60 -1.85
CA GLY A 152 -20.11 -16.59 -1.01
C GLY A 152 -21.64 -16.46 -0.99
N GLU A 153 -22.20 -15.37 -1.54
CA GLU A 153 -23.64 -15.09 -1.50
C GLU A 153 -24.29 -15.34 -2.87
N MET A 154 -25.47 -15.98 -2.89
CA MET A 154 -26.21 -16.37 -4.11
C MET A 154 -26.69 -15.20 -5.00
N ASN A 155 -26.34 -13.95 -4.70
CA ASN A 155 -26.80 -12.73 -5.37
C ASN A 155 -25.78 -12.17 -6.39
N GLN A 156 -25.19 -13.04 -7.21
CA GLN A 156 -24.19 -12.66 -8.23
C GLN A 156 -24.69 -11.62 -9.26
N GLN A 157 -26.01 -11.45 -9.42
CA GLN A 157 -26.61 -10.55 -10.42
C GLN A 157 -26.57 -9.06 -10.06
N PHE A 158 -26.48 -8.68 -8.78
CA PHE A 158 -26.45 -7.27 -8.35
C PHE A 158 -25.03 -6.73 -8.13
N THR A 159 -24.04 -7.59 -7.85
CA THR A 159 -22.67 -7.17 -7.51
C THR A 159 -21.84 -6.78 -8.74
N GLY A 160 -22.10 -7.37 -9.91
CA GLY A 160 -21.32 -7.13 -11.13
C GLY A 160 -21.30 -5.67 -11.60
N PRO A 161 -22.45 -4.98 -11.74
CA PRO A 161 -22.49 -3.59 -12.20
C PRO A 161 -21.84 -2.59 -11.24
N GLU A 162 -22.04 -2.75 -9.93
CA GLU A 162 -21.41 -1.88 -8.92
C GLU A 162 -19.90 -2.08 -8.87
N PHE A 163 -19.45 -3.33 -8.92
CA PHE A 163 -18.03 -3.66 -8.99
C PHE A 163 -17.37 -3.08 -10.24
N GLN A 164 -18.01 -3.22 -11.41
CA GLN A 164 -17.52 -2.65 -12.67
C GLN A 164 -17.47 -1.12 -12.59
N ARG A 165 -18.45 -0.48 -11.95
CA ARG A 165 -18.47 0.97 -11.74
C ARG A 165 -17.29 1.41 -10.87
N GLN A 166 -17.09 0.76 -9.72
CA GLN A 166 -15.97 1.07 -8.81
C GLN A 166 -14.62 0.83 -9.48
N HIS A 167 -14.49 -0.23 -10.29
CA HIS A 167 -13.31 -0.46 -11.11
C HIS A 167 -13.04 0.71 -12.08
N SER A 168 -14.03 1.07 -12.90
CA SER A 168 -13.86 2.15 -13.88
C SER A 168 -13.58 3.51 -13.21
N GLU A 169 -14.16 3.76 -12.03
CA GLU A 169 -13.82 4.94 -11.22
C GLU A 169 -12.34 4.92 -10.78
N LEU A 170 -11.82 3.77 -10.33
CA LEU A 170 -10.42 3.62 -9.94
C LEU A 170 -9.46 3.73 -11.13
N GLU A 171 -9.82 3.18 -12.30
CA GLU A 171 -9.04 3.36 -13.53
C GLU A 171 -8.93 4.83 -13.91
N GLN A 172 -10.05 5.56 -13.91
CA GLN A 172 -10.07 6.99 -14.20
C GLN A 172 -9.24 7.81 -13.20
N GLN A 173 -9.34 7.48 -11.90
CA GLN A 173 -8.53 8.12 -10.88
C GLN A 173 -7.03 7.86 -11.09
N LEU A 174 -6.66 6.62 -11.43
CA LEU A 174 -5.26 6.28 -11.74
C LEU A 174 -4.77 7.03 -12.98
N ASP A 175 -5.56 7.10 -14.05
CA ASP A 175 -5.20 7.81 -15.27
C ASP A 175 -4.98 9.31 -15.01
N TYR A 176 -5.90 9.93 -14.26
CA TYR A 176 -5.79 11.32 -13.83
C TYR A 176 -4.51 11.55 -13.00
N VAL A 177 -4.29 10.75 -11.97
CA VAL A 177 -3.12 10.89 -11.08
C VAL A 177 -1.81 10.66 -11.83
N CYS A 178 -1.74 9.66 -12.72
CA CYS A 178 -0.55 9.42 -13.53
C CYS A 178 -0.24 10.60 -14.45
N GLN A 179 -1.27 11.20 -15.06
CA GLN A 179 -1.10 12.35 -15.93
C GLN A 179 -0.63 13.57 -15.16
N THR A 180 -1.28 13.90 -14.03
CA THR A 180 -0.88 15.02 -13.18
C THR A 180 0.55 14.86 -12.66
N LEU A 181 0.93 13.66 -12.21
CA LEU A 181 2.29 13.40 -11.72
C LEU A 181 3.34 13.54 -12.82
N ARG A 182 3.05 13.13 -14.06
CA ARG A 182 3.96 13.34 -15.20
C ARG A 182 4.17 14.82 -15.49
N GLU A 183 3.10 15.60 -15.54
CA GLU A 183 3.15 17.06 -15.75
C GLU A 183 3.95 17.75 -14.64
N VAL A 184 3.72 17.34 -13.39
CA VAL A 184 4.49 17.82 -12.23
C VAL A 184 5.97 17.48 -12.39
N ILE A 185 6.32 16.22 -12.67
CA ILE A 185 7.72 15.82 -12.85
C ILE A 185 8.39 16.65 -13.95
N GLU A 186 7.75 16.80 -15.12
CA GLU A 186 8.25 17.58 -16.25
C GLU A 186 8.45 19.07 -15.91
N GLY A 187 7.52 19.67 -15.16
CA GLY A 187 7.63 21.06 -14.71
C GLY A 187 8.70 21.27 -13.63
N LEU A 188 8.87 20.31 -12.72
CA LEU A 188 9.78 20.40 -11.57
C LEU A 188 11.26 20.18 -11.94
N VAL A 189 11.57 19.54 -13.09
CA VAL A 189 12.96 19.31 -13.55
C VAL A 189 13.80 20.60 -13.59
N SER A 190 13.17 21.77 -13.68
CA SER A 190 13.86 23.06 -13.83
C SER A 190 13.84 24.00 -12.63
N VAL A 191 13.05 23.77 -11.56
CA VAL A 191 12.74 24.84 -10.57
C VAL A 191 12.81 24.44 -9.08
N THR A 192 12.61 23.18 -8.68
CA THR A 192 12.20 22.88 -7.28
C THR A 192 13.17 22.07 -6.42
N SER A 193 12.87 22.09 -5.11
CA SER A 193 13.51 21.28 -4.08
C SER A 193 13.48 19.79 -4.46
N GLY A 194 14.60 19.08 -4.25
CA GLY A 194 14.73 17.67 -4.67
C GLY A 194 13.69 16.73 -4.03
N LEU A 195 13.14 17.09 -2.86
CA LEU A 195 12.19 16.24 -2.13
C LEU A 195 10.81 16.15 -2.80
N ASP A 196 10.30 17.26 -3.35
CA ASP A 196 8.99 17.27 -4.03
C ASP A 196 9.04 16.47 -5.33
N LEU A 197 10.15 16.60 -6.06
CA LEU A 197 10.42 15.82 -7.28
C LEU A 197 10.56 14.33 -6.96
N ASP A 198 11.34 13.98 -5.93
CA ASP A 198 11.46 12.61 -5.44
C ASP A 198 10.09 12.02 -5.10
N ALA A 199 9.26 12.79 -4.40
CA ALA A 199 7.94 12.35 -4.02
C ALA A 199 7.02 12.11 -5.23
N ALA A 200 7.07 12.99 -6.23
CA ALA A 200 6.30 12.84 -7.46
C ALA A 200 6.75 11.59 -8.25
N MET A 201 8.06 11.34 -8.38
CA MET A 201 8.61 10.17 -9.07
C MET A 201 8.19 8.85 -8.38
N ILE A 202 8.33 8.77 -7.05
CA ILE A 202 7.90 7.60 -6.28
C ILE A 202 6.39 7.39 -6.42
N SER A 203 5.61 8.46 -6.29
CA SER A 203 4.14 8.40 -6.42
C SER A 203 3.72 7.87 -7.78
N LEU A 204 4.41 8.27 -8.86
CA LEU A 204 4.12 7.81 -10.21
C LEU A 204 4.39 6.30 -10.35
N ILE A 205 5.49 5.80 -9.78
CA ILE A 205 5.81 4.36 -9.76
C ILE A 205 4.74 3.58 -8.98
N TRP A 206 4.34 4.10 -7.81
CA TRP A 206 3.28 3.52 -7.00
C TRP A 206 1.93 3.48 -7.73
N ALA A 207 1.58 4.53 -8.50
CA ALA A 207 0.37 4.56 -9.29
C ALA A 207 0.37 3.48 -10.39
N TYR A 208 1.49 3.22 -11.06
CA TYR A 208 1.58 2.08 -12.00
C TYR A 208 1.51 0.73 -11.30
N GLY A 209 2.14 0.59 -10.12
CA GLY A 209 1.99 -0.61 -9.29
C GLY A 209 0.54 -0.86 -8.89
N ALA A 210 -0.18 0.19 -8.52
CA ALA A 210 -1.61 0.15 -8.22
C ALA A 210 -2.44 -0.24 -9.46
N ARG A 211 -2.08 0.23 -10.65
CA ARG A 211 -2.75 -0.17 -11.90
C ARG A 211 -2.58 -1.66 -12.20
N VAL A 212 -1.38 -2.19 -12.00
CA VAL A 212 -1.14 -3.64 -12.12
C VAL A 212 -1.90 -4.42 -11.05
N LEU A 213 -1.93 -3.94 -9.80
CA LEU A 213 -2.73 -4.54 -8.74
C LEU A 213 -4.23 -4.61 -9.12
N LEU A 214 -4.78 -3.51 -9.64
CA LEU A 214 -6.20 -3.44 -10.04
C LEU A 214 -6.55 -4.49 -11.11
N GLN A 215 -5.67 -4.69 -12.10
CA GLN A 215 -5.85 -5.73 -13.11
C GLN A 215 -5.84 -7.14 -12.49
N VAL A 216 -4.96 -7.38 -11.51
CA VAL A 216 -4.89 -8.67 -10.81
C VAL A 216 -6.14 -8.94 -9.97
N VAL A 217 -6.66 -7.93 -9.27
CA VAL A 217 -7.88 -8.05 -8.44
C VAL A 217 -9.09 -8.47 -9.31
N ILE A 218 -9.14 -8.04 -10.56
CA ILE A 218 -10.30 -8.22 -11.44
C ILE A 218 -10.18 -9.44 -12.35
N ALA A 219 -8.96 -9.90 -12.63
CA ALA A 219 -8.72 -11.08 -13.47
C ALA A 219 -9.60 -12.31 -13.14
N PRO A 220 -9.93 -12.63 -11.86
CA PRO A 220 -10.82 -13.74 -11.53
C PRO A 220 -12.27 -13.58 -12.00
N ILE A 221 -12.73 -12.36 -12.29
CA ILE A 221 -14.12 -12.06 -12.68
C ILE A 221 -14.30 -12.13 -14.20
N ILE A 222 -13.27 -11.77 -14.97
CA ILE A 222 -13.32 -11.66 -16.44
C ILE A 222 -12.76 -12.95 -17.08
N SER A 223 -13.21 -14.13 -16.64
CA SER A 223 -12.67 -15.44 -17.09
C SER A 223 -12.45 -15.55 -18.62
N GLU A 224 -11.35 -16.24 -18.97
CA GLU A 224 -10.78 -16.55 -20.30
C GLU A 224 -9.84 -15.46 -20.87
N GLN A 225 -8.56 -15.49 -20.45
CA GLN A 225 -7.44 -14.73 -21.04
C GLN A 225 -7.42 -13.19 -20.86
N SER A 226 -7.80 -12.63 -19.70
CA SER A 226 -7.34 -11.28 -19.38
C SER A 226 -5.84 -11.32 -19.00
N SER A 227 -4.97 -11.38 -20.00
CA SER A 227 -3.53 -11.22 -19.80
C SER A 227 -3.29 -9.85 -19.15
N ILE A 228 -2.61 -9.83 -18.00
CA ILE A 228 -2.16 -8.58 -17.38
C ILE A 228 -1.47 -7.73 -18.45
N ASP A 229 -1.92 -6.49 -18.60
CA ASP A 229 -1.42 -5.59 -19.63
C ASP A 229 0.06 -5.28 -19.36
N GLN A 230 0.92 -5.88 -20.17
CA GLN A 230 2.35 -5.76 -20.06
C GLN A 230 2.85 -4.34 -20.33
N THR A 231 2.01 -3.47 -20.91
CA THR A 231 2.31 -2.05 -21.09
C THR A 231 2.57 -1.38 -19.75
N PHE A 232 1.70 -1.57 -18.74
CA PHE A 232 1.89 -0.95 -17.43
C PHE A 232 3.03 -1.57 -16.63
N VAL A 233 3.27 -2.87 -16.80
CA VAL A 233 4.46 -3.54 -16.22
C VAL A 233 5.75 -2.93 -16.80
N ASN A 234 5.80 -2.75 -18.12
CA ASN A 234 6.97 -2.18 -18.78
C ASN A 234 7.17 -0.70 -18.43
N ILE A 235 6.09 0.10 -18.38
CA ILE A 235 6.17 1.50 -17.94
C ILE A 235 6.68 1.57 -16.49
N CYS A 236 6.14 0.77 -15.57
CA CYS A 236 6.60 0.76 -14.19
C CYS A 236 8.08 0.40 -14.09
N LEU A 237 8.51 -0.64 -14.81
CA LEU A 237 9.91 -1.07 -14.90
C LEU A 237 10.83 0.06 -15.40
N GLU A 238 10.49 0.72 -16.51
CA GLU A 238 11.24 1.86 -17.06
C GLU A 238 11.34 3.02 -16.05
N ARG A 239 10.26 3.30 -15.30
CA ARG A 239 10.26 4.35 -14.29
C ARG A 239 11.13 4.00 -13.08
N ILE A 240 11.19 2.74 -12.67
CA ILE A 240 12.09 2.29 -11.60
C ILE A 240 13.55 2.32 -12.08
N GLU A 241 13.83 1.91 -13.31
CA GLU A 241 15.18 1.97 -13.89
C GLU A 241 15.71 3.41 -14.01
N ALA A 242 14.84 4.37 -14.32
CA ALA A 242 15.19 5.78 -14.41
C ALA A 242 15.27 6.48 -13.03
N LEU A 243 14.87 5.80 -11.95
CA LEU A 243 14.83 6.38 -10.61
C LEU A 243 16.24 6.45 -10.02
N PRO A 244 16.62 7.55 -9.33
CA PRO A 244 17.86 7.58 -8.54
C PRO A 244 17.95 6.37 -7.60
N THR A 245 19.09 5.66 -7.60
CA THR A 245 19.29 4.42 -6.82
C THR A 245 18.96 4.56 -5.34
N ARG A 246 19.26 5.72 -4.74
CA ARG A 246 18.92 6.08 -3.35
C ARG A 246 17.42 6.01 -3.02
N LEU A 247 16.54 6.09 -4.03
CA LEU A 247 15.08 6.05 -3.88
C LEU A 247 14.47 4.67 -4.14
N VAL A 248 15.22 3.72 -4.70
CA VAL A 248 14.70 2.38 -5.06
C VAL A 248 14.18 1.62 -3.84
N MET A 249 14.71 1.89 -2.64
CA MET A 249 14.18 1.29 -1.41
C MET A 249 12.72 1.70 -1.12
N ARG A 250 12.23 2.82 -1.68
CA ARG A 250 10.85 3.32 -1.52
C ARG A 250 9.86 2.72 -2.52
N THR A 251 10.35 1.84 -3.40
CA THR A 251 9.55 1.20 -4.45
C THR A 251 9.43 -0.30 -4.26
N ALA A 252 9.76 -0.84 -3.08
CA ALA A 252 9.72 -2.29 -2.83
C ALA A 252 8.37 -2.92 -3.16
N TRP A 253 7.26 -2.29 -2.74
CA TRP A 253 5.90 -2.72 -3.09
C TRP A 253 5.65 -2.72 -4.61
N PRO A 254 5.67 -1.58 -5.32
CA PRO A 254 5.39 -1.59 -6.76
C PRO A 254 6.41 -2.41 -7.56
N TYR A 255 7.69 -2.43 -7.19
CA TYR A 255 8.72 -3.27 -7.79
C TYR A 255 8.33 -4.75 -7.76
N THR A 256 7.92 -5.24 -6.59
CA THR A 256 7.59 -6.65 -6.40
C THR A 256 6.29 -7.03 -7.09
N ILE A 257 5.24 -6.22 -6.93
CA ILE A 257 3.91 -6.48 -7.52
C ILE A 257 4.02 -6.51 -9.05
N THR A 258 4.66 -5.51 -9.65
CA THR A 258 4.82 -5.44 -11.11
C THR A 258 5.80 -6.48 -11.64
N GLY A 259 6.92 -6.71 -10.95
CA GLY A 259 7.90 -7.72 -11.31
C GLY A 259 7.34 -9.14 -11.25
N CYS A 260 6.47 -9.42 -10.29
CA CYS A 260 5.73 -10.69 -10.22
C CYS A 260 4.72 -10.85 -11.34
N MET A 261 4.39 -9.81 -12.11
CA MET A 261 3.52 -9.89 -13.29
C MET A 261 4.29 -9.81 -14.63
N ALA A 262 5.62 -9.67 -14.58
CA ALA A 262 6.47 -9.68 -15.76
C ALA A 262 6.44 -11.05 -16.45
N MET A 263 6.20 -11.06 -17.76
CA MET A 263 6.00 -12.28 -18.55
C MET A 263 7.21 -12.67 -19.40
N SER A 264 8.07 -11.73 -19.78
CA SER A 264 9.24 -12.02 -20.62
C SER A 264 10.53 -12.18 -19.81
N GLU A 265 11.41 -13.08 -20.25
CA GLU A 265 12.76 -13.22 -19.67
C GLU A 265 13.59 -11.91 -19.78
N SER A 266 13.31 -11.07 -20.79
CA SER A 266 13.93 -9.75 -20.91
C SER A 266 13.52 -8.80 -19.77
N GLN A 267 12.23 -8.80 -19.39
CA GLN A 267 11.76 -8.06 -18.21
C GLN A 267 12.36 -8.63 -16.93
N HIS A 268 12.41 -9.97 -16.79
CA HIS A 268 13.02 -10.62 -15.61
C HIS A 268 14.47 -10.19 -15.41
N HIS A 269 15.25 -10.17 -16.49
CA HIS A 269 16.64 -9.69 -16.44
C HIS A 269 16.72 -8.23 -15.99
N ARG A 270 15.91 -7.34 -16.58
CA ARG A 270 15.87 -5.92 -16.22
C ARG A 270 15.52 -5.69 -14.75
N PHE A 271 14.53 -6.42 -14.23
CA PHE A 271 14.18 -6.36 -12.81
C PHE A 271 15.33 -6.78 -11.89
N ARG A 272 16.10 -7.83 -12.24
CA ARG A 272 17.32 -8.21 -11.50
C ARG A 272 18.36 -7.08 -11.52
N GLN A 273 18.53 -6.43 -12.67
CA GLN A 273 19.55 -5.39 -12.84
C GLN A 273 19.32 -4.16 -11.96
N ILE A 274 18.07 -3.83 -11.63
CA ILE A 274 17.76 -2.73 -10.69
C ILE A 274 18.49 -2.94 -9.35
N ILE A 275 18.40 -4.13 -8.76
CA ILE A 275 19.08 -4.43 -7.48
C ILE A 275 20.59 -4.44 -7.66
N ASN A 276 21.10 -5.02 -8.75
CA ASN A 276 22.53 -5.01 -9.03
C ASN A 276 23.10 -3.59 -9.12
N HIS A 277 22.38 -2.68 -9.77
CA HIS A 277 22.81 -1.29 -9.92
C HIS A 277 22.82 -0.55 -8.57
N VAL A 278 21.77 -0.73 -7.75
CA VAL A 278 21.71 -0.19 -6.37
C VAL A 278 22.92 -0.66 -5.54
N LEU A 279 23.28 -1.94 -5.62
CA LEU A 279 24.44 -2.50 -4.93
C LEU A 279 25.78 -1.96 -5.47
N GLN A 280 25.90 -1.79 -6.79
CA GLN A 280 27.09 -1.21 -7.43
C GLN A 280 27.33 0.25 -7.00
N GLU A 281 26.27 1.00 -6.74
CA GLU A 281 26.34 2.38 -6.22
C GLU A 281 26.45 2.45 -4.68
N ALA A 282 26.70 1.31 -4.02
CA ALA A 282 26.81 1.20 -2.57
C ALA A 282 25.59 1.74 -1.81
N GLN A 283 24.41 1.71 -2.43
CA GLN A 283 23.14 2.08 -1.80
C GLN A 283 22.49 0.85 -1.15
N ALA A 284 21.71 1.08 -0.10
CA ALA A 284 20.97 0.01 0.56
C ALA A 284 19.71 -0.36 -0.26
N PRO A 285 19.52 -1.63 -0.66
CA PRO A 285 18.33 -2.06 -1.39
C PRO A 285 17.06 -2.15 -0.54
N GLY A 286 17.13 -1.88 0.77
CA GLY A 286 15.96 -1.92 1.68
C GLY A 286 15.32 -3.31 1.73
N ILE A 287 14.00 -3.40 1.59
CA ILE A 287 13.25 -4.67 1.50
C ILE A 287 13.05 -5.11 0.04
N THR A 288 13.44 -4.30 -0.95
CA THR A 288 13.30 -4.60 -2.38
C THR A 288 14.01 -5.90 -2.78
N TRP A 289 15.09 -6.29 -2.11
CA TRP A 289 15.73 -7.60 -2.33
C TRP A 289 14.86 -8.79 -1.92
N LYS A 290 14.07 -8.69 -0.82
CA LYS A 290 13.09 -9.73 -0.46
C LYS A 290 12.01 -9.82 -1.54
N GLY A 291 11.65 -8.68 -2.12
CA GLY A 291 10.79 -8.59 -3.31
C GLY A 291 11.31 -9.41 -4.48
N LEU A 292 12.60 -9.27 -4.82
CA LEU A 292 13.23 -10.05 -5.89
C LEU A 292 13.17 -11.57 -5.64
N ILE A 293 13.34 -12.02 -4.39
CA ILE A 293 13.20 -13.45 -4.06
C ILE A 293 11.79 -13.96 -4.38
N VAL A 294 10.76 -13.18 -4.06
CA VAL A 294 9.36 -13.52 -4.39
C VAL A 294 9.15 -13.55 -5.90
N MET A 295 9.75 -12.61 -6.64
CA MET A 295 9.67 -12.56 -8.10
C MET A 295 10.34 -13.78 -8.76
N GLU A 296 11.53 -14.15 -8.31
CA GLU A 296 12.24 -15.35 -8.81
C GLU A 296 11.40 -16.61 -8.63
N GLU A 297 10.78 -16.75 -7.46
CA GLU A 297 9.90 -17.90 -7.21
C GLU A 297 8.66 -17.85 -8.10
N CYS A 298 8.05 -16.69 -8.28
CA CYS A 298 6.92 -16.51 -9.18
C CYS A 298 7.26 -16.94 -10.61
N TRP A 299 8.42 -16.51 -11.13
CA TRP A 299 8.91 -16.88 -12.45
C TRP A 299 9.25 -18.38 -12.53
N ARG A 300 9.83 -18.96 -11.47
CA ARG A 300 10.11 -20.39 -11.39
C ARG A 300 8.83 -21.23 -11.44
N LEU A 301 7.81 -20.87 -10.66
CA LEU A 301 6.52 -21.56 -10.65
C LEU A 301 5.84 -21.52 -12.02
N ARG A 302 5.86 -20.37 -12.71
CA ARG A 302 5.32 -20.25 -14.09
C ARG A 302 6.08 -21.08 -15.13
N ARG A 303 7.40 -21.25 -14.96
CA ARG A 303 8.19 -22.17 -15.81
C ARG A 303 7.87 -23.64 -15.55
N MET A 304 7.49 -24.00 -14.32
CA MET A 304 7.16 -25.37 -13.93
C MET A 304 5.72 -25.78 -14.25
N HIS A 305 4.78 -24.82 -14.25
CA HIS A 305 3.37 -25.10 -14.56
C HIS A 305 2.82 -24.05 -15.54
N HIS A 306 2.90 -24.36 -16.83
CA HIS A 306 2.50 -23.44 -17.91
C HIS A 306 1.00 -23.11 -17.93
N ASP A 307 0.16 -23.95 -17.33
CA ASP A 307 -1.30 -23.79 -17.34
C ASP A 307 -1.83 -22.93 -16.18
N HIS A 308 -0.96 -22.48 -15.28
CA HIS A 308 -1.36 -21.72 -14.08
C HIS A 308 -0.72 -20.33 -14.07
N CYS A 309 -1.54 -19.32 -13.82
CA CYS A 309 -1.05 -17.99 -13.51
C CYS A 309 -0.61 -17.96 -12.04
N PHE A 310 0.67 -17.75 -11.78
CA PHE A 310 1.19 -17.51 -10.43
C PHE A 310 1.47 -16.02 -10.25
N GLY A 311 1.00 -15.46 -9.14
CA GLY A 311 1.35 -14.14 -8.67
C GLY A 311 2.26 -14.19 -7.45
N TRP A 312 2.45 -13.02 -6.84
CA TRP A 312 3.30 -12.88 -5.65
C TRP A 312 2.76 -13.65 -4.45
N ARG A 313 1.44 -13.82 -4.34
CA ARG A 313 0.79 -14.52 -3.22
C ARG A 313 1.10 -16.00 -3.22
N GLU A 314 1.00 -16.64 -4.39
CA GLU A 314 1.34 -18.05 -4.57
C GLU A 314 2.84 -18.27 -4.38
N ALA A 315 3.67 -17.36 -4.89
CA ALA A 315 5.11 -17.41 -4.69
C ALA A 315 5.50 -17.29 -3.21
N MET A 316 4.93 -16.32 -2.48
CA MET A 316 5.13 -16.17 -1.03
C MET A 316 4.69 -17.42 -0.26
N LYS A 317 3.55 -18.02 -0.64
CA LYS A 317 3.07 -19.28 -0.06
C LYS A 317 4.05 -20.43 -0.31
N SER A 318 4.57 -20.55 -1.54
CA SER A 318 5.57 -21.56 -1.92
C SER A 318 6.87 -21.43 -1.11
N LEU A 319 7.31 -20.19 -0.85
CA LEU A 319 8.48 -19.90 -0.03
C LEU A 319 8.24 -20.09 1.48
N GLY A 320 7.00 -20.29 1.92
CA GLY A 320 6.64 -20.22 3.34
C GLY A 320 6.92 -18.84 3.94
N ALA A 321 6.87 -17.79 3.12
CA ALA A 321 7.23 -16.43 3.50
C ALA A 321 6.00 -15.52 3.56
N ARG A 322 6.02 -14.56 4.47
CA ARG A 322 5.04 -13.47 4.55
C ARG A 322 5.74 -12.14 4.70
N VAL A 323 6.22 -11.62 3.57
CA VAL A 323 7.02 -10.40 3.52
C VAL A 323 6.10 -9.19 3.33
N ILE A 324 6.12 -8.24 4.26
CA ILE A 324 5.62 -6.89 4.00
C ILE A 324 6.59 -6.19 3.05
N LEU A 325 6.07 -5.68 1.94
CA LEU A 325 6.87 -5.04 0.89
C LEU A 325 7.06 -3.53 1.17
N THR A 326 7.71 -3.16 2.28
CA THR A 326 7.94 -1.74 2.64
C THR A 326 8.93 -1.03 1.74
#